data_AF-A0AAD7JM56-F1
#
_entry.id   AF-A0AAD7JM56-F1
#
_cell.length_a   1.000
_cell.length_b   1.000
_cell.length_c   1.000
_cell.angle_alpha   90.00
_cell.angle_beta   90.00
_cell.angle_gamma   90.00
#
_symmetry.space_group_name_H-M   'P 1'
#
loop_
_entity.id
_entity.type
_entity.pdbx_description
1 polymer ?
#
loop_
_entity_poly.entity_id
_entity_poly.type
_entity_poly.pdbx_seq_one_letter_code
_entity_poly.pdbx_strand_id
1 'polypeptide(L)'
;MAPNELTPEQAERQRQALLDSLNIEIARRGDASSDASTRSSPSPEGEPRGVTRSHNEIDASDASNPAFPILFGDLLSPYTLEEGRAYKRHKNLSASAEQYLKSVNPMRQGFQTYVAILECSDKLEVIRNDANSKYKLPDTVAKTAQDYAQVAILAPNVKNYRNPKDGSKMEVAIAGAMRTVGVAQLPPTFETGRCEVLNKVLGKACIDKRCHIKTEVCKSIADSNIKVDIATLTRSCIGASPVKASAALYQRIAFIRKVAAECQEAAAALPDVAGGTRTAKEDAFWLEVDKKLVFMMEKIYSDDVAAYGDADAAIPIAAMREMEDWLSALNKTMETL
;
A
#
# COMPACT_ATOMS: atom_id res chain seq x y z
N MET A 1 44.12 -20.60 -23.67
CA MET A 1 43.88 -21.00 -22.27
C MET A 1 42.39 -21.22 -22.13
N ALA A 2 41.96 -22.47 -21.93
CA ALA A 2 40.53 -22.78 -21.78
C ALA A 2 40.04 -22.26 -20.41
N PRO A 3 38.83 -21.68 -20.33
CA PRO A 3 38.26 -21.26 -19.06
C PRO A 3 38.09 -22.48 -18.16
N ASN A 4 38.58 -22.35 -16.92
CA ASN A 4 38.51 -23.38 -15.91
C ASN A 4 37.04 -23.51 -15.47
N GLU A 5 36.31 -24.47 -16.04
CA GLU A 5 34.93 -24.73 -15.66
C GLU A 5 34.90 -25.22 -14.21
N LEU A 6 34.24 -24.45 -13.34
CA LEU A 6 34.02 -24.86 -11.95
C LEU A 6 33.23 -26.17 -11.95
N THR A 7 33.69 -27.14 -11.16
CA THR A 7 32.91 -28.36 -10.98
C THR A 7 31.59 -28.03 -10.28
N PRO A 8 30.51 -28.81 -10.51
CA PRO A 8 29.22 -28.58 -9.86
C PRO A 8 29.32 -28.45 -8.33
N GLU A 9 30.23 -29.21 -7.72
CA GLU A 9 30.48 -29.18 -6.28
C GLU A 9 31.12 -27.86 -5.82
N GLN A 10 32.01 -27.26 -6.63
CA GLN A 10 32.59 -25.95 -6.34
C GLN A 10 31.56 -24.83 -6.50
N ALA A 11 30.67 -24.93 -7.48
CA ALA A 11 29.57 -23.99 -7.66
C ALA A 11 28.59 -24.02 -6.48
N GLU A 12 28.29 -25.22 -5.95
CA GLU A 12 27.41 -25.38 -4.80
C GLU A 12 28.05 -24.87 -3.50
N ARG A 13 29.35 -25.10 -3.30
CA ARG A 13 30.10 -24.51 -2.18
C ARG A 13 30.15 -22.98 -2.25
N GLN A 14 30.35 -22.40 -3.45
CA GLN A 14 30.28 -20.95 -3.62
C GLN A 14 28.88 -20.40 -3.31
N ARG A 15 27.82 -21.10 -3.73
CA ARG A 15 26.44 -20.71 -3.43
C ARG A 15 26.16 -20.74 -1.92
N GLN A 16 26.60 -21.78 -1.22
CA GLN A 16 26.40 -21.89 0.22
C GLN A 16 27.17 -20.80 0.98
N ALA A 17 28.42 -20.52 0.59
CA ALA A 17 29.22 -19.44 1.19
C ALA A 17 28.57 -18.05 1.03
N LEU A 18 27.92 -17.79 -0.12
CA LEU A 18 27.17 -16.55 -0.33
C LEU A 18 25.93 -16.45 0.57
N LEU A 19 25.21 -17.55 0.77
CA LEU A 19 24.05 -17.58 1.68
C LEU A 19 24.47 -17.34 3.13
N ASP A 20 25.56 -17.95 3.58
CA ASP A 20 26.08 -17.78 4.92
C ASP A 20 26.56 -16.33 5.15
N SER A 21 27.23 -15.73 4.17
CA SER A 21 27.64 -14.33 4.23
C SER A 21 26.44 -13.37 4.28
N LEU A 22 25.35 -13.67 3.56
CA LEU A 22 24.13 -12.85 3.57
C LEU A 22 23.44 -12.90 4.94
N ASN A 23 23.37 -14.08 5.57
CA ASN A 23 22.76 -14.27 6.88
C ASN A 23 23.52 -13.52 7.98
N ILE A 24 24.85 -13.48 7.91
CA ILE A 24 25.69 -12.70 8.85
C ILE A 24 25.42 -11.20 8.72
N GLU A 25 25.25 -10.69 7.49
CA GLU A 25 24.99 -9.27 7.25
C GLU A 25 23.59 -8.85 7.71
N ILE A 26 22.59 -9.73 7.57
CA ILE A 26 21.23 -9.51 8.10
C ILE A 26 21.26 -9.42 9.63
N ALA A 27 22.00 -10.31 10.29
CA ALA A 27 22.15 -10.29 11.75
C ALA A 27 22.78 -8.98 12.24
N ARG A 28 23.84 -8.50 11.57
CA ARG A 28 24.51 -7.22 11.92
C ARG A 28 23.59 -6.00 11.79
N ARG A 29 22.65 -6.02 10.86
CA ARG A 29 21.70 -4.89 10.65
C ARG A 29 20.55 -4.89 11.66
N GLY A 30 20.23 -6.03 12.26
CA GLY A 30 19.19 -6.15 13.28
C GLY A 30 19.52 -5.43 14.59
N ASP A 31 20.80 -5.42 14.99
CA ASP A 31 21.22 -4.90 16.30
C ASP A 31 21.45 -3.38 16.33
N ALA A 32 21.46 -2.70 15.17
CA ALA A 32 21.76 -1.26 15.09
C ALA A 32 20.54 -0.33 15.30
N SER A 33 19.37 -0.86 15.68
CA SER A 33 18.10 -0.11 15.67
C SER A 33 17.42 0.11 17.04
N SER A 34 18.06 -0.18 18.17
CA SER A 34 17.40 -0.06 19.49
C SER A 34 17.68 1.21 20.29
N ASP A 35 18.65 2.06 19.92
CA ASP A 35 19.00 3.25 20.73
C ASP A 35 18.67 4.57 20.03
N ALA A 36 17.39 4.96 20.05
CA ALA A 36 17.03 6.37 19.91
C ALA A 36 15.65 6.69 20.51
N SER A 37 15.69 7.50 21.57
CA SER A 37 14.76 8.59 21.87
C SER A 37 13.66 8.36 22.91
N THR A 38 14.03 8.60 24.17
CA THR A 38 13.15 9.24 25.17
C THR A 38 13.90 10.38 25.84
N ARG A 39 13.63 11.63 25.43
CA ARG A 39 13.78 12.80 26.31
C ARG A 39 12.95 13.98 25.82
N SER A 40 11.92 14.27 26.60
CA SER A 40 10.98 15.37 26.48
C SER A 40 11.25 16.41 27.57
N SER A 41 11.29 17.70 27.21
CA SER A 41 11.16 18.87 28.10
C SER A 41 11.16 20.19 27.30
N PRO A 42 10.65 21.32 27.85
CA PRO A 42 9.57 22.10 27.24
C PRO A 42 10.00 23.47 26.67
N SER A 43 9.14 24.08 25.85
CA SER A 43 9.28 25.45 25.34
C SER A 43 8.38 26.44 26.08
N PRO A 44 8.84 27.69 26.31
CA PRO A 44 7.97 28.82 26.65
C PRO A 44 7.56 29.65 25.43
N GLU A 45 6.45 30.35 25.61
CA GLU A 45 5.75 31.23 24.67
C GLU A 45 6.51 32.53 24.35
N GLY A 46 6.30 33.07 23.14
CA GLY A 46 6.80 34.38 22.73
C GLY A 46 6.53 34.71 21.27
N GLU A 47 5.47 35.49 21.06
CA GLU A 47 4.89 36.18 19.90
C GLU A 47 5.77 36.75 18.73
N PRO A 48 5.16 37.25 17.63
CA PRO A 48 5.59 37.03 16.25
C PRO A 48 6.32 38.22 15.59
N ARG A 49 7.13 37.94 14.56
CA ARG A 49 7.49 38.91 13.51
C ARG A 49 7.68 38.22 12.16
N GLY A 50 6.95 38.73 11.16
CA GLY A 50 7.18 38.39 9.77
C GLY A 50 8.41 39.10 9.20
N VAL A 51 9.11 38.44 8.28
CA VAL A 51 10.02 39.07 7.30
C VAL A 51 10.01 38.25 6.02
N THR A 52 9.64 38.92 4.93
CA THR A 52 9.90 38.54 3.54
C THR A 52 11.37 38.73 3.17
N ARG A 53 12.04 37.77 2.52
CA ARG A 53 12.75 37.94 1.22
C ARG A 53 13.68 36.76 0.88
N SER A 54 13.59 36.40 -0.41
CA SER A 54 14.64 35.97 -1.35
C SER A 54 16.09 35.82 -0.85
N HIS A 55 16.67 34.63 -1.08
CA HIS A 55 17.77 34.43 -2.03
C HIS A 55 18.07 32.93 -2.15
N ASN A 56 17.91 32.37 -3.37
CA ASN A 56 18.52 31.10 -3.73
C ASN A 56 19.96 31.40 -4.14
N GLU A 57 20.91 31.19 -3.24
CA GLU A 57 22.30 30.92 -3.61
C GLU A 57 22.42 29.41 -3.79
N ILE A 58 22.63 29.00 -5.03
CA ILE A 58 22.99 27.63 -5.37
C ILE A 58 24.49 27.54 -5.15
N ASP A 59 24.89 26.83 -4.10
CA ASP A 59 26.29 26.51 -3.80
C ASP A 59 26.94 25.78 -4.98
N ALA A 60 28.01 26.38 -5.50
CA ALA A 60 28.77 25.88 -6.66
C ALA A 60 29.80 24.78 -6.29
N SER A 61 29.66 24.12 -5.13
CA SER A 61 30.68 23.22 -4.60
C SER A 61 30.46 21.72 -4.90
N ASP A 62 29.39 21.32 -5.58
CA ASP A 62 29.09 19.89 -5.82
C ASP A 62 29.73 19.32 -7.11
N ALA A 63 31.00 19.64 -7.31
CA ALA A 63 31.76 19.34 -8.53
C ALA A 63 32.43 17.95 -8.55
N SER A 64 31.89 16.94 -7.86
CA SER A 64 32.56 15.63 -7.74
C SER A 64 31.60 14.44 -7.85
N ASN A 65 30.88 14.36 -8.97
CA ASN A 65 30.39 13.05 -9.44
C ASN A 65 31.38 12.49 -10.50
N PRO A 66 32.29 11.55 -10.13
CA PRO A 66 33.35 11.07 -11.01
C PRO A 66 32.89 10.10 -12.10
N ALA A 67 31.59 9.79 -12.20
CA ALA A 67 31.08 8.81 -13.16
C ALA A 67 30.86 9.37 -14.58
N PHE A 68 30.76 10.69 -14.73
CA PHE A 68 30.45 11.33 -16.01
C PHE A 68 31.62 11.51 -17.01
N PRO A 69 32.87 11.72 -16.57
CA PRO A 69 34.01 11.88 -17.49
C PRO A 69 34.35 10.60 -18.28
N ILE A 70 33.89 9.43 -17.82
CA ILE A 70 34.39 8.13 -18.31
C ILE A 70 33.85 7.79 -19.72
N LEU A 71 32.68 8.31 -20.12
CA LEU A 71 32.06 7.99 -21.41
C LEU A 71 32.40 8.97 -22.55
N PHE A 72 32.89 10.18 -22.25
CA PHE A 72 33.14 11.24 -23.26
C PHE A 72 34.45 12.02 -23.05
N GLY A 73 35.30 11.59 -22.10
CA GLY A 73 36.43 12.37 -21.56
C GLY A 73 37.47 12.83 -22.57
N ASP A 74 37.65 12.11 -23.69
CA ASP A 74 38.64 12.47 -24.71
C ASP A 74 38.07 13.31 -25.87
N LEU A 75 36.75 13.46 -25.96
CA LEU A 75 36.07 14.10 -27.10
C LEU A 75 35.54 15.52 -26.80
N LEU A 76 35.46 15.90 -25.52
CA LEU A 76 34.91 17.18 -25.10
C LEU A 76 36.00 17.99 -24.40
N SER A 77 36.51 19.00 -25.11
CA SER A 77 37.39 20.03 -24.53
C SER A 77 36.73 20.63 -23.28
N PRO A 78 37.48 20.95 -22.21
CA PRO A 78 36.97 21.66 -21.04
C PRO A 78 36.14 22.91 -21.41
N TYR A 79 36.48 23.54 -22.53
CA TYR A 79 35.77 24.69 -23.10
C TYR A 79 34.32 24.36 -23.51
N THR A 80 34.10 23.20 -24.14
CA THR A 80 32.75 22.72 -24.52
C THR A 80 31.88 22.37 -23.31
N LEU A 81 32.50 22.11 -22.17
CA LEU A 81 31.85 21.73 -20.92
C LEU A 81 31.25 22.95 -20.22
N GLU A 82 32.01 24.05 -20.13
CA GLU A 82 31.51 25.34 -19.64
C GLU A 82 30.50 25.96 -20.59
N GLU A 83 30.77 25.93 -21.90
CA GLU A 83 29.83 26.42 -22.90
C GLU A 83 28.51 25.64 -22.86
N GLY A 84 28.53 24.31 -22.70
CA GLY A 84 27.32 23.50 -22.62
C GLY A 84 26.46 23.85 -21.41
N ARG A 85 27.10 24.07 -20.26
CA ARG A 85 26.43 24.54 -19.04
C ARG A 85 25.91 25.97 -19.18
N ALA A 86 26.64 26.86 -19.84
CA ALA A 86 26.19 28.22 -20.12
C ALA A 86 24.99 28.23 -21.08
N TYR A 87 25.04 27.43 -22.15
CA TYR A 87 23.95 27.33 -23.15
C TYR A 87 22.66 26.78 -22.54
N LYS A 88 22.77 25.82 -21.63
CA LYS A 88 21.65 25.27 -20.85
C LYS A 88 20.92 26.35 -20.03
N ARG A 89 21.65 27.29 -19.43
CA ARG A 89 21.04 28.43 -18.70
C ARG A 89 20.25 29.36 -19.60
N HIS A 90 20.49 29.32 -20.91
CA HIS A 90 19.91 30.25 -21.89
C HIS A 90 18.76 29.67 -22.72
N LYS A 91 18.42 28.37 -22.65
CA LYS A 91 17.32 27.79 -23.45
C LYS A 91 16.44 26.80 -22.69
N ASN A 92 15.12 27.00 -22.78
CA ASN A 92 14.14 25.92 -22.71
C ASN A 92 14.05 25.28 -24.11
N LEU A 93 14.61 24.09 -24.30
CA LEU A 93 14.52 23.34 -25.56
C LEU A 93 13.07 22.89 -25.81
N SER A 94 12.28 23.71 -26.50
CA SER A 94 11.00 23.32 -27.08
C SER A 94 11.21 22.53 -28.39
N ALA A 95 10.11 22.18 -29.08
CA ALA A 95 9.96 21.34 -30.29
C ALA A 95 10.99 21.51 -31.44
N SER A 96 11.84 22.53 -31.34
CA SER A 96 13.04 22.74 -32.12
C SER A 96 14.09 21.60 -31.99
N ALA A 97 14.12 20.78 -30.94
CA ALA A 97 15.18 19.77 -30.76
C ALA A 97 15.29 18.72 -31.91
N GLU A 98 14.18 18.28 -32.50
CA GLU A 98 14.16 17.25 -33.56
C GLU A 98 14.68 17.76 -34.91
N GLN A 99 14.53 19.06 -35.19
CA GLN A 99 15.01 19.66 -36.44
C GLN A 99 16.54 19.82 -36.44
N TYR A 100 17.19 19.73 -35.28
CA TYR A 100 18.58 20.11 -35.06
C TYR A 100 19.53 18.90 -34.97
N LEU A 101 19.01 17.72 -34.63
CA LEU A 101 19.69 16.43 -34.83
C LEU A 101 20.07 16.16 -36.30
N LYS A 102 19.52 16.95 -37.24
CA LYS A 102 19.84 16.89 -38.67
C LYS A 102 21.00 17.80 -39.11
N SER A 103 21.65 18.53 -38.19
CA SER A 103 22.77 19.41 -38.57
C SER A 103 24.02 18.59 -38.95
N VAL A 104 24.66 18.93 -40.07
CA VAL A 104 25.77 18.17 -40.69
C VAL A 104 27.10 18.31 -39.92
N ASN A 105 27.17 19.20 -38.94
CA ASN A 105 28.43 19.49 -38.23
C ASN A 105 28.58 18.58 -37.00
N PRO A 106 29.57 17.67 -36.98
CA PRO A 106 29.74 16.69 -35.90
C PRO A 106 30.06 17.34 -34.54
N MET A 107 30.79 18.46 -34.51
CA MET A 107 31.03 19.19 -33.24
C MET A 107 29.74 19.77 -32.68
N ARG A 108 28.88 20.32 -33.55
CA ARG A 108 27.60 20.88 -33.13
C ARG A 108 26.66 19.79 -32.59
N GLN A 109 26.66 18.61 -33.22
CA GLN A 109 25.90 17.46 -32.76
C GLN A 109 26.42 16.94 -31.40
N GLY A 110 27.74 16.88 -31.20
CA GLY A 110 28.34 16.47 -29.92
C GLY A 110 27.98 17.43 -28.78
N PHE A 111 28.08 18.73 -29.02
CA PHE A 111 27.69 19.76 -28.05
C PHE A 111 26.21 19.68 -27.67
N GLN A 112 25.32 19.47 -28.65
CA GLN A 112 23.89 19.36 -28.41
C GLN A 112 23.51 18.08 -27.65
N THR A 113 24.16 16.95 -28.00
CA THR A 113 24.01 15.69 -27.27
C THR A 113 24.41 15.87 -25.82
N TYR A 114 25.51 16.60 -25.56
CA TYR A 114 25.95 16.93 -24.21
C TYR A 114 24.92 17.78 -23.44
N VAL A 115 24.36 18.83 -24.07
CA VAL A 115 23.29 19.64 -23.45
C VAL A 115 22.06 18.79 -23.12
N ALA A 116 21.62 17.91 -24.03
CA ALA A 116 20.49 17.02 -23.79
C ALA A 116 20.77 16.04 -22.63
N ILE A 117 21.98 15.50 -22.53
CA ILE A 117 22.38 14.65 -21.40
C ILE A 117 22.35 15.42 -20.09
N LEU A 118 22.82 16.68 -20.08
CA LEU A 118 22.75 17.53 -18.88
C LEU A 118 21.31 17.84 -18.48
N GLU A 119 20.39 18.07 -19.41
CA GLU A 119 18.97 18.25 -19.10
C GLU A 119 18.33 16.96 -18.55
N CYS A 120 18.66 15.81 -19.13
CA CYS A 120 18.24 14.52 -18.61
C CYS A 120 18.78 14.28 -17.20
N SER A 121 20.02 14.66 -16.92
CA SER A 121 20.63 14.55 -15.59
C SER A 121 19.89 15.39 -14.56
N ASP A 122 19.59 16.66 -14.84
CA ASP A 122 18.83 17.51 -13.91
C ASP A 122 17.41 16.98 -13.68
N LYS A 123 16.74 16.54 -14.75
CA LYS A 123 15.41 15.92 -14.62
C LYS A 123 15.47 14.66 -13.77
N LEU A 124 16.49 13.84 -13.94
CA LEU A 124 16.72 12.67 -13.10
C LEU A 124 17.06 13.05 -11.66
N GLU A 125 17.76 14.15 -11.43
CA GLU A 125 18.07 14.65 -10.10
C GLU A 125 16.84 15.21 -9.39
N VAL A 126 15.99 15.96 -10.09
CA VAL A 126 14.67 16.38 -9.59
C VAL A 126 13.81 15.15 -9.28
N ILE A 127 13.74 14.16 -10.20
CA ILE A 127 13.03 12.90 -9.97
C ILE A 127 13.62 12.14 -8.77
N ARG A 128 14.95 12.13 -8.62
CA ARG A 128 15.64 11.47 -7.50
C ARG A 128 15.38 12.19 -6.19
N ASN A 129 15.38 13.53 -6.18
CA ASN A 129 15.09 14.34 -5.01
C ASN A 129 13.61 14.23 -4.63
N ASP A 130 12.71 14.18 -5.61
CA ASP A 130 11.30 13.85 -5.41
C ASP A 130 11.10 12.41 -4.95
N ALA A 131 11.89 11.44 -5.45
CA ALA A 131 11.86 10.05 -4.99
C ALA A 131 12.44 9.89 -3.58
N ASN A 132 13.45 10.70 -3.23
CA ASN A 132 14.03 10.80 -1.90
C ASN A 132 13.07 11.51 -0.93
N SER A 133 12.26 12.45 -1.43
CA SER A 133 11.10 12.97 -0.73
C SER A 133 10.06 11.84 -0.67
N LYS A 134 10.09 11.05 0.43
CA LYS A 134 9.13 9.96 0.62
C LYS A 134 7.72 10.52 0.40
N TYR A 135 7.09 10.14 -0.71
CA TYR A 135 5.75 10.60 -1.05
C TYR A 135 4.83 10.40 0.16
N LYS A 136 4.21 11.49 0.61
CA LYS A 136 3.22 11.48 1.69
C LYS A 136 1.85 11.66 1.07
N LEU A 137 0.92 10.79 1.47
CA LEU A 137 -0.48 10.97 1.14
C LEU A 137 -0.98 12.28 1.77
N PRO A 138 -1.77 13.11 1.06
CA PRO A 138 -2.43 14.25 1.69
C PRO A 138 -3.24 13.81 2.92
N ASP A 139 -3.19 14.57 4.01
CA ASP A 139 -3.81 14.18 5.29
C ASP A 139 -5.32 13.92 5.16
N THR A 140 -5.99 14.68 4.28
CA THR A 140 -7.40 14.51 3.93
C THR A 140 -7.69 13.14 3.31
N VAL A 141 -6.85 12.72 2.36
CA VAL A 141 -6.95 11.40 1.70
C VAL A 141 -6.58 10.30 2.69
N ALA A 142 -5.60 10.51 3.55
CA ALA A 142 -5.20 9.55 4.58
C ALA A 142 -6.33 9.29 5.57
N LYS A 143 -7.00 10.34 6.06
CA LYS A 143 -8.17 10.21 6.93
C LYS A 143 -9.34 9.53 6.23
N THR A 144 -9.62 9.92 4.98
CA THR A 144 -10.68 9.29 4.18
C THR A 144 -10.40 7.80 3.98
N ALA A 145 -9.16 7.43 3.66
CA ALA A 145 -8.74 6.03 3.54
C ALA A 145 -8.95 5.26 4.86
N GLN A 146 -8.63 5.87 6.00
CA GLN A 146 -8.90 5.26 7.31
C GLN A 146 -10.39 5.03 7.55
N ASP A 147 -11.25 6.00 7.22
CA ASP A 147 -12.69 5.87 7.37
C ASP A 147 -13.24 4.73 6.49
N TYR A 148 -12.81 4.64 5.23
CA TYR A 148 -13.18 3.54 4.33
C TYR A 148 -12.68 2.18 4.83
N ALA A 149 -11.46 2.11 5.37
CA ALA A 149 -10.95 0.87 5.97
C ALA A 149 -11.78 0.42 7.18
N GLN A 150 -12.19 1.36 8.04
CA GLN A 150 -13.05 1.05 9.17
C GLN A 150 -14.44 0.58 8.72
N VAL A 151 -15.03 1.25 7.73
CA VAL A 151 -16.30 0.84 7.12
C VAL A 151 -16.17 -0.56 6.54
N ALA A 152 -15.09 -0.84 5.81
CA ALA A 152 -14.87 -2.14 5.20
C ALA A 152 -14.75 -3.26 6.25
N ILE A 153 -14.01 -3.06 7.35
CA ILE A 153 -13.90 -4.05 8.43
C ILE A 153 -15.25 -4.29 9.15
N LEU A 154 -16.06 -3.24 9.30
CA LEU A 154 -17.37 -3.33 9.94
C LEU A 154 -18.49 -3.74 8.97
N ALA A 155 -18.20 -3.94 7.68
CA ALA A 155 -19.21 -4.27 6.70
C ALA A 155 -19.75 -5.70 6.94
N PRO A 156 -21.07 -5.91 6.81
CA PRO A 156 -21.69 -7.20 7.10
C PRO A 156 -21.28 -8.30 6.10
N ASN A 157 -20.86 -7.90 4.90
CA ASN A 157 -20.46 -8.78 3.79
C ASN A 157 -18.97 -9.14 3.80
N VAL A 158 -18.21 -8.79 4.85
CA VAL A 158 -16.82 -9.23 4.98
C VAL A 158 -16.78 -10.75 5.07
N LYS A 159 -16.15 -11.39 4.08
CA LYS A 159 -15.97 -12.85 4.06
C LYS A 159 -14.79 -13.30 4.93
N ASN A 160 -13.72 -12.51 4.95
CA ASN A 160 -12.53 -12.75 5.75
C ASN A 160 -12.01 -11.43 6.31
N TYR A 161 -11.64 -11.40 7.57
CA TYR A 161 -10.98 -10.27 8.19
C TYR A 161 -9.50 -10.22 7.82
N ARG A 162 -8.87 -11.36 7.53
CA ARG A 162 -7.48 -11.43 7.07
C ARG A 162 -7.37 -11.41 5.55
N ASN A 163 -6.14 -11.20 5.07
CA ASN A 163 -5.83 -11.33 3.65
C ASN A 163 -6.17 -12.76 3.16
N PRO A 164 -7.01 -12.89 2.14
CA PRO A 164 -7.30 -14.13 1.43
C PRO A 164 -6.03 -14.89 1.03
N LYS A 165 -6.13 -16.22 0.99
CA LYS A 165 -5.04 -17.09 0.48
C LYS A 165 -4.71 -16.83 -0.98
N ASP A 166 -5.68 -16.31 -1.74
CA ASP A 166 -5.56 -16.00 -3.18
C ASP A 166 -4.67 -14.78 -3.45
N GLY A 167 -4.09 -14.16 -2.40
CA GLY A 167 -3.22 -13.00 -2.51
C GLY A 167 -3.97 -11.68 -2.75
N SER A 168 -5.31 -11.71 -2.83
CA SER A 168 -6.16 -10.54 -2.99
C SER A 168 -6.24 -9.73 -1.71
N LYS A 169 -5.37 -8.73 -1.57
CA LYS A 169 -5.28 -7.90 -0.36
C LYS A 169 -6.53 -7.03 -0.16
N MET A 170 -7.05 -6.97 1.06
CA MET A 170 -8.24 -6.17 1.40
C MET A 170 -8.04 -4.68 1.09
N GLU A 171 -6.85 -4.15 1.34
CA GLU A 171 -6.47 -2.79 1.01
C GLU A 171 -6.61 -2.47 -0.48
N VAL A 172 -6.33 -3.43 -1.37
CA VAL A 172 -6.46 -3.23 -2.82
C VAL A 172 -7.94 -3.15 -3.22
N ALA A 173 -8.78 -3.99 -2.63
CA ALA A 173 -10.23 -3.94 -2.85
C ALA A 173 -10.84 -2.62 -2.35
N ILE A 174 -10.42 -2.14 -1.16
CA ILE A 174 -10.86 -0.85 -0.62
C ILE A 174 -10.41 0.29 -1.53
N ALA A 175 -9.13 0.32 -1.94
CA ALA A 175 -8.63 1.33 -2.86
C ALA A 175 -9.37 1.32 -4.21
N GLY A 176 -9.75 0.15 -4.71
CA GLY A 176 -10.62 -0.01 -5.88
C GLY A 176 -11.98 0.65 -5.68
N ALA A 177 -12.66 0.34 -4.57
CA ALA A 177 -13.96 0.92 -4.23
C ALA A 177 -13.89 2.45 -4.09
N MET A 178 -12.85 2.99 -3.44
CA MET A 178 -12.67 4.43 -3.30
C MET A 178 -12.51 5.12 -4.67
N ARG A 179 -11.84 4.48 -5.64
CA ARG A 179 -11.74 4.99 -7.02
C ARG A 179 -13.08 4.94 -7.74
N THR A 180 -13.84 3.86 -7.60
CA THR A 180 -15.19 3.73 -8.19
C THR A 180 -16.14 4.82 -7.67
N VAL A 181 -16.05 5.17 -6.39
CA VAL A 181 -16.84 6.26 -5.78
C VAL A 181 -16.32 7.65 -6.19
N GLY A 182 -15.13 7.75 -6.78
CA GLY A 182 -14.56 9.02 -7.22
C GLY A 182 -13.97 9.87 -6.10
N VAL A 183 -13.37 9.24 -5.07
CA VAL A 183 -12.64 9.98 -4.02
C VAL A 183 -11.51 10.78 -4.66
N ALA A 184 -11.53 12.10 -4.47
CA ALA A 184 -10.57 13.02 -5.05
C ALA A 184 -9.14 12.77 -4.53
N GLN A 185 -8.15 13.15 -5.34
CA GLN A 185 -6.71 13.10 -4.99
C GLN A 185 -6.16 11.70 -4.67
N LEU A 186 -6.85 10.63 -5.08
CA LEU A 186 -6.29 9.29 -5.04
C LEU A 186 -5.20 9.12 -6.10
N PRO A 187 -4.10 8.40 -5.78
CA PRO A 187 -3.09 8.08 -6.77
C PRO A 187 -3.69 7.17 -7.86
N PRO A 188 -3.40 7.46 -9.15
CA PRO A 188 -3.84 6.64 -10.25
C PRO A 188 -3.20 5.25 -10.19
N THR A 189 -3.85 4.25 -10.79
CA THR A 189 -3.46 2.83 -10.68
C THR A 189 -2.08 2.52 -11.26
N PHE A 190 -1.61 3.31 -12.23
CA PHE A 190 -0.28 3.14 -12.83
C PHE A 190 0.86 3.68 -11.95
N GLU A 191 0.58 4.51 -10.94
CA GLU A 191 1.59 5.01 -9.99
C GLU A 191 1.78 4.02 -8.84
N THR A 192 2.46 2.90 -9.12
CA THR A 192 2.63 1.77 -8.19
C THR A 192 3.21 2.17 -6.83
N GLY A 193 4.24 3.02 -6.80
CA GLY A 193 4.85 3.50 -5.56
C GLY A 193 3.90 4.33 -4.69
N ARG A 194 3.11 5.21 -5.29
CA ARG A 194 2.11 6.02 -4.56
C ARG A 194 0.93 5.17 -4.09
N CYS A 195 0.50 4.20 -4.91
CA CYS A 195 -0.47 3.19 -4.53
C CYS A 195 0.01 2.33 -3.35
N GLU A 196 1.31 2.02 -3.29
CA GLU A 196 1.87 1.28 -2.17
C GLU A 196 1.78 2.06 -0.85
N VAL A 197 2.04 3.37 -0.87
CA VAL A 197 1.85 4.24 0.30
C VAL A 197 0.39 4.26 0.76
N LEU A 198 -0.57 4.39 -0.17
CA LEU A 198 -2.00 4.31 0.13
C LEU A 198 -2.36 2.94 0.76
N ASN A 199 -1.89 1.85 0.16
CA ASN A 199 -2.13 0.49 0.62
C ASN A 199 -1.55 0.25 2.03
N LYS A 200 -0.40 0.86 2.35
CA LYS A 200 0.19 0.83 3.71
C LYS A 200 -0.71 1.54 4.73
N VAL A 201 -1.26 2.71 4.37
CA VAL A 201 -2.21 3.44 5.24
C VAL A 201 -3.48 2.62 5.47
N LEU A 202 -4.06 2.06 4.41
CA LEU A 202 -5.25 1.20 4.48
C LEU A 202 -4.99 -0.06 5.30
N GLY A 203 -3.88 -0.76 5.04
CA GLY A 203 -3.50 -1.97 5.76
C GLY A 203 -3.33 -1.71 7.26
N LYS A 204 -2.65 -0.61 7.63
CA LYS A 204 -2.53 -0.18 9.02
C LYS A 204 -3.89 0.11 9.64
N ALA A 205 -4.76 0.86 8.96
CA ALA A 205 -6.10 1.18 9.46
C ALA A 205 -6.96 -0.08 9.68
N CYS A 206 -6.89 -1.05 8.77
CA CYS A 206 -7.54 -2.36 8.93
C CYS A 206 -6.99 -3.12 10.14
N ILE A 207 -5.67 -3.17 10.33
CA ILE A 207 -5.03 -3.80 11.49
C ILE A 207 -5.50 -3.13 12.79
N ASP A 208 -5.39 -1.80 12.86
CA ASP A 208 -5.77 -1.02 14.04
C ASP A 208 -7.23 -1.27 14.41
N LYS A 209 -8.14 -1.28 13.41
CA LYS A 209 -9.56 -1.51 13.64
C LYS A 209 -9.86 -2.93 14.10
N ARG A 210 -9.19 -3.94 13.54
CA ARG A 210 -9.28 -5.33 14.01
C ARG A 210 -8.79 -5.43 15.46
N CYS A 211 -7.61 -4.87 15.77
CA CYS A 211 -7.09 -4.87 17.14
C CYS A 211 -8.06 -4.21 18.12
N HIS A 212 -8.66 -3.07 17.76
CA HIS A 212 -9.70 -2.40 18.55
C HIS A 212 -10.91 -3.32 18.81
N ILE A 213 -11.47 -3.94 17.78
CA ILE A 213 -12.61 -4.86 17.92
C ILE A 213 -12.26 -6.01 18.85
N LYS A 214 -11.09 -6.64 18.65
CA LYS A 214 -10.63 -7.73 19.52
C LYS A 214 -10.52 -7.28 20.97
N THR A 215 -9.92 -6.12 21.23
CA THR A 215 -9.76 -5.57 22.58
C THR A 215 -11.12 -5.35 23.25
N GLU A 216 -12.08 -4.71 22.57
CA GLU A 216 -13.41 -4.46 23.14
C GLU A 216 -14.19 -5.76 23.38
N VAL A 217 -14.08 -6.72 22.47
CA VAL A 217 -14.69 -8.05 22.64
C VAL A 217 -14.09 -8.79 23.82
N CYS A 218 -12.76 -8.85 23.95
CA CYS A 218 -12.09 -9.52 25.06
C CYS A 218 -12.44 -8.87 26.41
N LYS A 219 -12.50 -7.53 26.49
CA LYS A 219 -12.96 -6.81 27.69
C LYS A 219 -14.38 -7.24 28.08
N SER A 220 -15.29 -7.32 27.11
CA SER A 220 -16.68 -7.74 27.34
C SER A 220 -16.86 -9.18 27.85
N ILE A 221 -15.82 -10.00 27.75
CA ILE A 221 -15.80 -11.39 28.24
C ILE A 221 -15.12 -11.47 29.61
N ALA A 222 -14.03 -10.73 29.81
CA ALA A 222 -13.27 -10.72 31.06
C ALA A 222 -14.09 -10.17 32.25
N ASP A 223 -14.97 -9.20 32.01
CA ASP A 223 -15.85 -8.63 33.03
C ASP A 223 -17.04 -9.57 33.33
N SER A 224 -16.78 -10.70 33.97
CA SER A 224 -17.79 -11.72 34.30
C SER A 224 -18.97 -11.19 35.12
N ASN A 225 -18.76 -10.09 35.84
CA ASN A 225 -19.77 -9.44 36.68
C ASN A 225 -20.71 -8.51 35.88
N ILE A 226 -20.36 -8.12 34.65
CA ILE A 226 -21.16 -7.20 33.82
C ILE A 226 -21.50 -7.90 32.52
N LYS A 227 -22.74 -8.39 32.41
CA LYS A 227 -23.29 -8.85 31.12
C LYS A 227 -23.45 -7.64 30.20
N VAL A 228 -22.39 -7.28 29.47
CA VAL A 228 -22.44 -6.24 28.44
C VAL A 228 -23.38 -6.70 27.33
N ASP A 229 -24.43 -5.94 27.08
CA ASP A 229 -25.34 -6.14 25.95
C ASP A 229 -24.60 -5.95 24.62
N ILE A 230 -24.99 -6.74 23.60
CA ILE A 230 -24.41 -6.69 22.26
C ILE A 230 -24.54 -5.30 21.64
N ALA A 231 -25.64 -4.57 21.84
CA ALA A 231 -25.79 -3.25 21.25
C ALA A 231 -24.79 -2.23 21.84
N THR A 232 -24.52 -2.34 23.14
CA THR A 232 -23.49 -1.55 23.81
C THR A 232 -22.08 -1.93 23.35
N LEU A 233 -21.78 -3.23 23.26
CA LEU A 233 -20.50 -3.72 22.73
C LEU A 233 -20.26 -3.25 21.28
N THR A 234 -21.26 -3.37 20.41
CA THR A 234 -21.17 -2.93 19.01
C THR A 234 -20.88 -1.43 18.93
N ARG A 235 -21.51 -0.59 19.77
CA ARG A 235 -21.19 0.84 19.83
C ARG A 235 -19.73 1.09 20.23
N SER A 236 -19.20 0.36 21.21
CA SER A 236 -17.78 0.43 21.57
C SER A 236 -16.86 -0.01 20.43
N CYS A 237 -17.22 -1.07 19.70
CA CYS A 237 -16.46 -1.53 18.53
C CYS A 237 -16.49 -0.51 17.36
N ILE A 238 -17.62 0.18 17.13
CA ILE A 238 -17.74 1.27 16.16
C ILE A 238 -16.82 2.44 16.54
N GLY A 239 -16.84 2.86 17.82
CA GLY A 239 -16.04 3.96 18.32
C GLY A 239 -16.35 5.28 17.61
N ALA A 240 -15.33 6.02 17.18
CA ALA A 240 -15.47 7.28 16.44
C ALA A 240 -15.72 7.10 14.92
N SER A 241 -15.95 5.87 14.46
CA SER A 241 -16.16 5.56 13.04
C SER A 241 -17.49 6.14 12.53
N PRO A 242 -17.58 6.58 11.26
CA PRO A 242 -18.84 7.05 10.67
C PRO A 242 -19.87 5.94 10.43
N VAL A 243 -19.54 4.68 10.74
CA VAL A 243 -20.43 3.52 10.53
C VAL A 243 -21.64 3.58 11.46
N LYS A 244 -22.83 3.48 10.87
CA LYS A 244 -24.08 3.31 11.62
C LYS A 244 -24.25 1.84 12.02
N ALA A 245 -24.73 1.61 13.24
CA ALA A 245 -25.07 0.26 13.67
C ALA A 245 -26.23 -0.30 12.84
N SER A 246 -26.12 -1.57 12.45
CA SER A 246 -27.15 -2.31 11.71
C SER A 246 -27.38 -3.67 12.36
N ALA A 247 -28.53 -4.30 12.06
CA ALA A 247 -28.85 -5.64 12.55
C ALA A 247 -27.74 -6.66 12.21
N ALA A 248 -27.25 -6.63 10.98
CA ALA A 248 -26.17 -7.51 10.52
C ALA A 248 -24.86 -7.25 11.29
N LEU A 249 -24.54 -5.99 11.63
CA LEU A 249 -23.37 -5.69 12.45
C LEU A 249 -23.53 -6.20 13.90
N TYR A 250 -24.72 -6.10 14.50
CA TYR A 250 -24.96 -6.68 15.83
C TYR A 250 -24.75 -8.20 15.82
N GLN A 251 -25.31 -8.91 14.85
CA GLN A 251 -25.12 -10.34 14.67
C GLN A 251 -23.64 -10.70 14.51
N ARG A 252 -22.91 -9.90 13.71
CA ARG A 252 -21.48 -10.11 13.48
C ARG A 252 -20.65 -9.93 14.75
N ILE A 253 -20.91 -8.89 15.54
CA ILE A 253 -20.20 -8.67 16.81
C ILE A 253 -20.55 -9.76 17.83
N ALA A 254 -21.80 -10.20 17.90
CA ALA A 254 -22.20 -11.34 18.73
C ALA A 254 -21.45 -12.62 18.35
N PHE A 255 -21.32 -12.88 17.04
CA PHE A 255 -20.53 -14.01 16.54
C PHE A 255 -19.06 -13.91 16.93
N ILE A 256 -18.40 -12.75 16.72
CA ILE A 256 -16.99 -12.55 17.10
C ILE A 256 -16.81 -12.75 18.60
N ARG A 257 -17.75 -12.26 19.44
CA ARG A 257 -17.73 -12.48 20.89
C ARG A 257 -17.84 -13.96 21.26
N LYS A 258 -18.70 -14.72 20.60
CA LYS A 258 -18.82 -16.17 20.80
C LYS A 258 -17.50 -16.89 20.49
N VAL A 259 -16.91 -16.60 19.32
CA VAL A 259 -15.61 -17.19 18.93
C VAL A 259 -14.51 -16.81 19.92
N ALA A 260 -14.48 -15.55 20.38
CA ALA A 260 -13.51 -15.10 21.38
C ALA A 260 -13.62 -15.86 22.71
N ALA A 261 -14.84 -16.15 23.18
CA ALA A 261 -15.05 -16.94 24.39
C ALA A 261 -14.52 -18.38 24.22
N GLU A 262 -14.83 -19.03 23.08
CA GLU A 262 -14.32 -20.37 22.75
C GLU A 262 -12.78 -20.39 22.66
N CYS A 263 -12.16 -19.35 22.07
CA CYS A 263 -10.72 -19.22 22.01
C CYS A 263 -10.09 -19.02 23.40
N GLN A 264 -10.75 -18.29 24.30
CA GLN A 264 -10.25 -18.06 25.66
C GLN A 264 -10.30 -19.34 26.51
N GLU A 265 -11.36 -20.13 26.36
CA GLU A 265 -11.46 -21.46 26.98
C GLU A 265 -10.37 -22.41 26.46
N ALA A 266 -10.15 -22.43 25.14
CA ALA A 266 -9.10 -23.24 24.53
C ALA A 266 -7.69 -22.78 24.95
N ALA A 267 -7.46 -21.47 25.07
CA ALA A 267 -6.19 -20.91 25.52
C ALA A 267 -5.92 -21.22 27.01
N ALA A 268 -6.95 -21.20 27.86
CA ALA A 268 -6.84 -21.61 29.26
C ALA A 268 -6.54 -23.11 29.43
N ALA A 269 -6.92 -23.93 28.44
CA ALA A 269 -6.64 -25.37 28.43
C ALA A 269 -5.21 -25.72 27.94
N LEU A 270 -4.49 -24.77 27.31
CA LEU A 270 -3.14 -25.00 26.80
C LEU A 270 -2.09 -24.60 27.87
N PRO A 271 -1.06 -25.44 28.13
CA PRO A 271 0.03 -25.08 29.03
C PRO A 271 0.76 -23.84 28.50
N ASP A 272 1.19 -22.96 29.41
CA ASP A 272 1.78 -21.65 29.09
C ASP A 272 3.11 -21.81 28.35
N VAL A 273 3.06 -21.92 27.03
CA VAL A 273 4.26 -21.94 26.17
C VAL A 273 4.76 -20.50 26.05
N ALA A 274 5.58 -20.11 27.01
CA ALA A 274 6.31 -18.85 27.03
C ALA A 274 7.17 -18.73 25.76
N GLY A 275 6.84 -17.77 24.89
CA GLY A 275 7.68 -17.46 23.71
C GLY A 275 6.95 -16.99 22.45
N GLY A 276 5.63 -17.11 22.38
CA GLY A 276 4.88 -16.61 21.22
C GLY A 276 4.91 -15.08 21.15
N THR A 277 5.39 -14.51 20.03
CA THR A 277 5.29 -13.07 19.75
C THR A 277 3.82 -12.63 19.73
N ARG A 278 3.54 -11.41 20.23
CA ARG A 278 2.17 -10.85 20.31
C ARG A 278 1.41 -10.91 18.98
N THR A 279 2.13 -10.72 17.88
CA THR A 279 1.61 -10.81 16.51
C THR A 279 1.11 -12.21 16.16
N ALA A 280 1.79 -13.28 16.57
CA ALA A 280 1.35 -14.65 16.29
C ALA A 280 0.03 -15.00 17.00
N LYS A 281 -0.15 -14.55 18.25
CA LYS A 281 -1.40 -14.73 19.01
C LYS A 281 -2.56 -13.88 18.46
N GLU A 282 -2.26 -12.67 17.97
CA GLU A 282 -3.25 -11.81 17.30
C GLU A 282 -3.74 -12.42 15.99
N ASP A 283 -2.81 -12.98 15.22
CA ASP A 283 -3.10 -13.68 13.97
C ASP A 283 -3.93 -14.95 14.18
N ALA A 284 -3.67 -15.72 15.23
CA ALA A 284 -4.41 -16.94 15.54
C ALA A 284 -5.90 -16.67 15.81
N PHE A 285 -6.21 -15.60 16.55
CA PHE A 285 -7.60 -15.21 16.86
C PHE A 285 -8.40 -14.92 15.57
N TRP A 286 -7.88 -14.04 14.72
CA TRP A 286 -8.58 -13.67 13.49
C TRP A 286 -8.64 -14.82 12.49
N LEU A 287 -7.65 -15.71 12.49
CA LEU A 287 -7.69 -16.93 11.70
C LEU A 287 -8.85 -17.84 12.12
N GLU A 288 -9.11 -17.97 13.43
CA GLU A 288 -10.20 -18.79 13.94
C GLU A 288 -11.57 -18.16 13.66
N VAL A 289 -11.68 -16.83 13.80
CA VAL A 289 -12.86 -16.07 13.38
C VAL A 289 -13.16 -16.30 11.91
N ASP A 290 -12.16 -16.19 11.02
CA ASP A 290 -12.34 -16.36 9.57
C ASP A 290 -12.78 -17.79 9.22
N LYS A 291 -12.17 -18.82 9.82
CA LYS A 291 -12.58 -20.22 9.61
C LYS A 291 -14.04 -20.48 10.00
N LYS A 292 -14.42 -20.08 11.21
CA LYS A 292 -15.78 -20.30 11.73
C LYS A 292 -16.82 -19.47 10.98
N LEU A 293 -16.42 -18.31 10.48
CA LEU A 293 -17.30 -17.45 9.73
C LEU A 293 -17.68 -18.07 8.39
N VAL A 294 -16.71 -18.59 7.64
CA VAL A 294 -16.96 -19.30 6.37
C VAL A 294 -17.91 -20.47 6.62
N PHE A 295 -17.61 -21.30 7.62
CA PHE A 295 -18.47 -22.43 8.00
C PHE A 295 -19.90 -21.99 8.36
N MET A 296 -20.05 -20.91 9.13
CA MET A 296 -21.38 -20.41 9.50
C MET A 296 -22.16 -19.89 8.29
N MET A 297 -21.51 -19.16 7.39
CA MET A 297 -22.13 -18.66 6.15
C MET A 297 -22.55 -19.81 5.23
N GLU A 298 -21.70 -20.82 5.05
CA GLU A 298 -22.02 -22.04 4.29
C GLU A 298 -23.18 -22.81 4.91
N LYS A 299 -23.21 -22.91 6.24
CA LYS A 299 -24.31 -23.57 6.95
C LYS A 299 -25.62 -22.82 6.77
N ILE A 300 -25.64 -21.50 6.99
CA ILE A 300 -26.85 -20.68 6.80
C ILE A 300 -27.35 -20.81 5.36
N TYR A 301 -26.46 -20.72 4.38
CA TYR A 301 -26.82 -20.92 2.98
C TYR A 301 -27.41 -22.31 2.73
N SER A 302 -26.79 -23.36 3.24
CA SER A 302 -27.27 -24.74 3.07
C SER A 302 -28.63 -24.97 3.73
N ASP A 303 -28.82 -24.42 4.95
CA ASP A 303 -30.08 -24.47 5.69
C ASP A 303 -31.19 -23.71 4.91
N ASP A 304 -30.88 -22.55 4.35
CA ASP A 304 -31.79 -21.77 3.51
C ASP A 304 -32.14 -22.49 2.20
N VAL A 305 -31.15 -23.09 1.52
CA VAL A 305 -31.38 -23.90 0.32
C VAL A 305 -32.27 -25.10 0.63
N ALA A 306 -32.09 -25.74 1.79
CA ALA A 306 -32.93 -26.86 2.20
C ALA A 306 -34.36 -26.43 2.56
N ALA A 307 -34.53 -25.27 3.18
CA ALA A 307 -35.84 -24.76 3.63
C ALA A 307 -36.64 -24.08 2.52
N TYR A 308 -35.97 -23.34 1.63
CA TYR A 308 -36.60 -22.46 0.65
C TYR A 308 -36.27 -22.82 -0.80
N GLY A 309 -35.39 -23.80 -1.03
CA GLY A 309 -34.86 -24.14 -2.35
C GLY A 309 -33.64 -23.29 -2.71
N ASP A 310 -32.85 -23.77 -3.67
CA ASP A 310 -31.72 -23.02 -4.19
C ASP A 310 -32.23 -21.89 -5.11
N ALA A 311 -31.95 -20.64 -4.73
CA ALA A 311 -32.32 -19.47 -5.50
C ALA A 311 -31.71 -19.47 -6.91
N ASP A 312 -30.51 -20.04 -7.06
CA ASP A 312 -29.84 -20.15 -8.36
C ASP A 312 -30.41 -21.30 -9.21
N ALA A 313 -30.99 -22.33 -8.58
CA ALA A 313 -31.67 -23.41 -9.29
C ALA A 313 -33.06 -22.99 -9.80
N ALA A 314 -33.68 -21.99 -9.17
CA ALA A 314 -35.03 -21.52 -9.47
C ALA A 314 -35.08 -20.34 -10.45
N ILE A 315 -33.94 -19.71 -10.79
CA ILE A 315 -33.87 -18.79 -11.93
C ILE A 315 -33.48 -19.63 -13.14
N PRO A 316 -34.42 -19.99 -14.04
CA PRO A 316 -34.02 -20.61 -15.29
C PRO A 316 -33.13 -19.59 -15.99
N ILE A 317 -31.88 -19.94 -16.26
CA ILE A 317 -31.00 -19.19 -17.20
C ILE A 317 -31.69 -19.05 -18.58
N ALA A 318 -32.81 -19.75 -18.81
CA ALA A 318 -33.72 -19.51 -19.92
C ALA A 318 -34.30 -18.08 -19.99
N ALA A 319 -34.34 -17.29 -18.90
CA ALA A 319 -34.77 -15.89 -18.96
C ALA A 319 -33.71 -14.93 -19.55
N MET A 320 -32.48 -15.38 -19.81
CA MET A 320 -31.50 -14.59 -20.57
C MET A 320 -31.65 -14.72 -22.09
N ARG A 321 -32.42 -15.70 -22.61
CA ARG A 321 -32.74 -15.74 -24.05
C ARG A 321 -33.62 -14.56 -24.48
N GLU A 322 -34.46 -14.05 -23.58
CA GLU A 322 -35.25 -12.85 -23.85
C GLU A 322 -34.44 -11.54 -23.72
N MET A 323 -33.20 -11.60 -23.18
CA MET A 323 -32.32 -10.42 -23.12
C MET A 323 -31.77 -10.05 -24.50
N GLU A 324 -31.50 -11.04 -25.37
CA GLU A 324 -31.13 -10.79 -26.77
C GLU A 324 -32.30 -10.19 -27.55
N ASP A 325 -33.52 -10.72 -27.38
CA ASP A 325 -34.72 -10.16 -28.02
C ASP A 325 -35.02 -8.73 -27.52
N TRP A 326 -34.83 -8.46 -26.22
CA TRP A 326 -34.98 -7.13 -25.64
C TRP A 326 -33.90 -6.15 -26.12
N LEU A 327 -32.63 -6.58 -26.19
CA LEU A 327 -31.53 -5.78 -26.74
C LEU A 327 -31.73 -5.49 -28.24
N SER A 328 -32.19 -6.48 -29.01
CA SER A 328 -32.56 -6.30 -30.41
C SER A 328 -33.74 -5.36 -30.58
N ALA A 329 -34.77 -5.46 -29.73
CA ALA A 329 -35.90 -4.54 -29.74
C ALA A 329 -35.44 -3.11 -29.45
N LEU A 330 -34.60 -2.92 -28.41
CA LEU A 330 -34.08 -1.63 -27.99
C LEU A 330 -33.21 -0.95 -29.06
N ASN A 331 -32.33 -1.72 -29.72
CA ASN A 331 -31.53 -1.22 -30.84
C ASN A 331 -32.43 -0.79 -32.02
N LYS A 332 -33.49 -1.53 -32.30
CA LYS A 332 -34.45 -1.21 -33.38
C LYS A 332 -35.24 0.07 -33.09
N THR A 333 -35.61 0.31 -31.83
CA THR A 333 -36.24 1.59 -31.41
C THR A 333 -35.26 2.75 -31.47
N MET A 334 -33.96 2.51 -31.22
CA MET A 334 -32.94 3.54 -31.33
C MET A 334 -32.60 3.91 -32.78
N GLU A 335 -32.71 2.98 -33.73
CA GLU A 335 -32.50 3.25 -35.15
C GLU A 335 -33.66 4.02 -35.81
N THR A 336 -34.81 4.10 -35.15
CA THR A 336 -36.01 4.78 -35.66
C THR A 336 -36.24 6.18 -35.06
N LEU A 337 -35.34 6.62 -34.17
CA LEU A 337 -35.23 7.98 -33.65
C LEU A 337 -34.11 8.74 -34.37
#